data_AF-A0A662GR81-F1
#
_entry.id   AF-A0A662GR81-F1
#
_cell.length_a   1.000
_cell.length_b   1.000
_cell.length_c   1.000
_cell.angle_alpha   90.00
_cell.angle_beta   90.00
_cell.angle_gamma   90.00
#
_symmetry.space_group_name_H-M   'P 1'
#
loop_
_entity.id
_entity.type
_entity.pdbx_description
1 polymer ?
#
loop_
_entity_poly.entity_id
_entity_poly.type
_entity_poly.pdbx_seq_one_letter_code
_entity_poly.pdbx_strand_id
1 'polypeptide(L)'
;MMSEDVLELLRELRQSHYVVLYAIYKLKVACHIDVREALGRERPVSGRYADYVLEKLKALGLVEEISRPRRRVRLFILTDKGRWFVETFVLPFIKK
;
A
#
# COMPACT_ATOMS: atom_id res chain seq x y z
N MET A 1 8.40 -20.12 -12.95
CA MET A 1 9.08 -18.94 -13.53
C MET A 1 8.42 -17.70 -12.96
N MET A 2 9.18 -16.81 -12.33
CA MET A 2 8.67 -15.47 -11.98
C MET A 2 8.51 -14.70 -13.31
N SER A 3 7.33 -14.16 -13.60
CA SER A 3 7.11 -13.37 -14.81
C SER A 3 7.91 -12.05 -14.72
N GLU A 4 8.32 -11.53 -15.86
CA GLU A 4 9.13 -10.30 -15.98
C GLU A 4 8.47 -9.10 -15.27
N ASP A 5 7.14 -9.04 -15.34
CA ASP A 5 6.29 -8.05 -14.65
C ASP A 5 6.48 -8.01 -13.13
N VAL A 6 6.75 -9.16 -12.49
CA VAL A 6 6.95 -9.25 -11.04
C VAL A 6 8.30 -8.66 -10.65
N LEU A 7 9.34 -8.90 -11.45
CA LEU A 7 10.67 -8.34 -11.21
C LEU A 7 10.67 -6.82 -11.39
N GLU A 8 9.93 -6.32 -12.37
CA GLU A 8 9.74 -4.87 -12.57
C GLU A 8 9.04 -4.23 -11.36
N LEU A 9 7.96 -4.86 -10.88
CA LEU A 9 7.29 -4.45 -9.64
C LEU A 9 8.23 -4.35 -8.45
N LEU A 10 9.05 -5.38 -8.22
CA LEU A 10 10.00 -5.41 -7.10
C LEU A 10 11.07 -4.31 -7.22
N ARG A 11 11.48 -3.96 -8.44
CA ARG A 11 12.44 -2.87 -8.69
C ARG A 11 11.87 -1.48 -8.43
N GLU A 12 10.58 -1.28 -8.68
CA GLU A 12 9.95 0.03 -8.49
C GLU A 12 9.58 0.34 -7.04
N LEU A 13 9.35 -0.69 -6.23
CA LEU A 13 8.85 -0.54 -4.86
C LEU A 13 9.99 -0.29 -3.87
N ARG A 14 9.87 0.81 -3.13
CA ARG A 14 10.68 1.14 -1.94
C ARG A 14 10.03 0.66 -0.65
N GLN A 15 10.80 0.60 0.44
CA GLN A 15 10.35 0.19 1.79
C GLN A 15 9.01 0.81 2.22
N SER A 16 8.80 2.10 1.98
CA SER A 16 7.55 2.81 2.30
C SER A 16 6.32 2.18 1.65
N HIS A 17 6.43 1.70 0.41
CA HIS A 17 5.34 1.05 -0.29
C HIS A 17 4.97 -0.29 0.35
N TYR A 18 5.98 -1.09 0.73
CA TYR A 18 5.77 -2.35 1.45
C TYR A 18 5.07 -2.13 2.80
N VAL A 19 5.46 -1.09 3.52
CA VAL A 19 4.82 -0.69 4.79
C VAL A 19 3.34 -0.37 4.57
N VAL A 20 3.01 0.45 3.56
CA VAL A 20 1.63 0.81 3.27
C VAL A 20 0.81 -0.40 2.81
N LEU A 21 1.34 -1.23 1.91
CA LEU A 21 0.69 -2.46 1.45
C LEU A 21 0.36 -3.39 2.62
N TYR A 22 1.30 -3.57 3.55
CA TYR A 22 1.07 -4.38 4.74
C TYR A 22 0.04 -3.77 5.71
N ALA A 23 0.04 -2.45 5.87
CA ALA A 23 -0.92 -1.76 6.71
C ALA A 23 -2.35 -1.95 6.17
N ILE A 24 -2.55 -1.71 4.86
CA ILE A 24 -3.84 -1.92 4.21
C ILE A 24 -4.26 -3.40 4.28
N TYR A 25 -3.32 -4.33 4.08
CA TYR A 25 -3.59 -5.77 4.23
C TYR A 25 -4.17 -6.12 5.60
N LYS A 26 -3.56 -5.59 6.68
CA LYS A 26 -4.02 -5.84 8.05
C LYS A 26 -5.37 -5.19 8.36
N LEU A 27 -5.56 -3.95 7.93
CA LEU A 27 -6.78 -3.18 8.22
C LEU A 27 -7.95 -3.56 7.30
N LYS A 28 -7.68 -4.25 6.19
CA LYS A 28 -8.61 -4.53 5.06
C LYS A 28 -9.06 -3.28 4.30
N VAL A 29 -9.25 -2.17 5.00
CA VAL A 29 -9.54 -0.84 4.47
C VAL A 29 -8.74 0.18 5.27
N ALA A 30 -7.99 1.05 4.61
CA ALA A 30 -7.25 2.12 5.25
C ALA A 30 -7.73 3.48 4.73
N CYS A 31 -7.79 4.48 5.59
CA CYS A 31 -7.90 5.86 5.18
C CYS A 31 -6.52 6.53 5.06
N HIS A 32 -6.49 7.75 4.55
CA HIS A 32 -5.23 8.50 4.41
C HIS A 32 -4.49 8.69 5.74
N ILE A 33 -5.23 8.85 6.85
CA ILE A 33 -4.63 9.01 8.18
C ILE A 33 -3.90 7.72 8.59
N ASP A 34 -4.54 6.56 8.43
CA ASP A 34 -3.92 5.26 8.73
C ASP A 34 -2.62 5.04 7.94
N VAL A 35 -2.59 5.48 6.68
CA VAL A 35 -1.40 5.42 5.82
C VAL A 35 -0.28 6.32 6.36
N ARG A 36 -0.62 7.53 6.80
CA ARG A 36 0.37 8.46 7.39
C ARG A 36 0.94 7.92 8.69
N GLU A 37 0.09 7.33 9.53
CA GLU A 37 0.52 6.70 10.79
C GLU A 37 1.41 5.48 10.52
N ALA A 38 1.05 4.63 9.55
CA ALA A 38 1.87 3.48 9.17
C ALA A 38 3.26 3.89 8.67
N LEU A 39 3.34 4.95 7.87
CA LEU A 39 4.60 5.49 7.35
C LEU A 39 5.45 6.19 8.43
N GLY A 40 4.80 6.77 9.44
CA GLY A 40 5.42 7.57 10.49
C GLY A 40 5.29 6.91 11.85
N ARG A 41 6.13 5.90 12.15
CA ARG A 41 6.11 5.16 13.44
C ARG A 41 6.13 6.07 14.69
N GLU A 42 6.78 7.23 14.64
CA GLU A 42 6.95 8.15 15.79
C GLU A 42 6.78 9.64 15.44
N ARG A 43 6.66 9.97 14.15
CA ARG A 43 6.42 11.34 13.67
C ARG A 43 5.49 11.30 12.45
N PRO A 44 4.42 12.11 12.42
CA PRO A 44 3.52 12.14 11.28
C PRO A 44 4.27 12.53 10.01
N VAL A 45 4.22 11.68 8.98
CA VAL A 45 4.71 12.07 7.65
C VAL A 45 3.77 13.10 7.02
N SER A 46 4.29 13.88 6.07
CA SER A 46 3.48 14.85 5.35
C SER A 46 2.39 14.16 4.53
N GLY A 47 1.23 14.81 4.40
CA GLY A 47 0.14 14.28 3.58
C GLY A 47 0.55 14.07 2.12
N ARG A 48 1.36 14.98 1.57
CA ARG A 48 1.91 14.90 0.21
C ARG A 48 2.79 13.66 0.01
N TYR A 49 3.56 13.25 1.01
CA TYR A 49 4.37 12.04 0.92
C TYR A 49 3.50 10.77 0.93
N ALA A 50 2.47 10.73 1.79
CA ALA A 50 1.51 9.63 1.79
C ALA A 50 0.77 9.54 0.44
N ASP A 51 0.37 10.67 -0.13
CA ASP A 51 -0.23 10.72 -1.48
C ASP A 51 0.72 10.18 -2.54
N TYR A 52 1.99 10.59 -2.54
CA TYR A 52 2.99 10.08 -3.48
C TYR A 52 3.12 8.55 -3.43
N VAL A 53 3.17 7.96 -2.23
CA VAL A 53 3.24 6.50 -2.05
C VAL A 53 1.96 5.82 -2.55
N LEU A 54 0.79 6.35 -2.21
CA LEU A 54 -0.50 5.81 -2.63
C LEU A 54 -0.71 5.88 -4.14
N GLU A 55 -0.38 7.00 -4.78
CA GLU A 55 -0.52 7.14 -6.23
C GLU A 55 0.43 6.19 -6.98
N LYS A 56 1.63 5.93 -6.46
CA LYS A 56 2.52 4.91 -7.04
C LYS A 56 1.92 3.51 -6.93
N LEU A 57 1.35 3.15 -5.78
CA LEU A 57 0.71 1.85 -5.57
C LEU A 57 -0.55 1.67 -6.43
N LYS A 58 -1.32 2.74 -6.64
CA LYS A 58 -2.46 2.78 -7.56
C LYS A 58 -2.01 2.60 -9.01
N ALA A 59 -0.97 3.31 -9.44
CA ALA A 59 -0.42 3.18 -10.79
C ALA A 59 0.07 1.75 -11.10
N LEU A 60 0.57 1.04 -10.08
CA LEU A 60 0.99 -0.36 -10.19
C LEU A 60 -0.16 -1.38 -10.09
N GLY A 61 -1.39 -0.91 -9.85
CA GLY A 61 -2.58 -1.74 -9.71
C GLY A 61 -2.60 -2.60 -8.44
N LEU A 62 -1.85 -2.21 -7.40
CA LEU A 62 -1.78 -2.93 -6.12
C LEU A 62 -2.82 -2.42 -5.11
N VAL A 63 -3.21 -1.16 -5.25
CA VAL A 63 -4.17 -0.49 -4.37
C VAL A 63 -5.23 0.19 -5.24
N GLU A 64 -6.47 0.17 -4.78
CA GLU A 64 -7.54 0.97 -5.35
C GLU A 64 -8.09 1.96 -4.31
N GLU A 65 -8.60 3.08 -4.80
CA GLU A 65 -9.24 4.11 -3.98
C GLU A 65 -10.77 3.99 -4.13
N ILE A 66 -11.45 3.71 -3.03
CA ILE A 66 -12.92 3.65 -3.00
C ILE A 66 -13.44 5.04 -2.61
N SER A 67 -13.97 5.77 -3.58
CA SER A 67 -14.66 7.03 -3.28
C SER A 67 -16.04 6.74 -2.68
N ARG A 68 -16.35 7.35 -1.53
CA ARG A 68 -17.73 7.40 -1.01
C ARG A 68 -18.26 8.82 -1.20
N PRO A 69 -19.25 9.05 -2.08
CA PRO A 69 -19.73 10.41 -2.43
C PRO A 69 -20.14 11.28 -1.23
N ARG A 70 -20.56 10.65 -0.12
CA ARG A 70 -21.02 11.34 1.08
C ARG A 70 -19.97 11.53 2.18
N ARG A 71 -18.74 11.01 2.00
CA ARG A 71 -17.67 11.16 3.00
C ARG A 71 -16.45 11.78 2.33
N ARG A 72 -15.95 12.88 2.90
CA ARG A 72 -14.68 13.53 2.49
C ARG A 72 -13.43 12.67 2.75
N VAL A 73 -13.60 11.41 3.17
CA VAL A 73 -12.52 10.52 3.56
C VAL A 73 -12.20 9.60 2.39
N ARG A 74 -10.96 9.68 1.90
CA ARG A 74 -10.41 8.76 0.90
C ARG A 74 -10.13 7.42 1.58
N LEU A 75 -10.64 6.33 1.02
CA LEU A 75 -10.47 4.97 1.51
C LEU A 75 -9.71 4.15 0.47
N PHE A 76 -8.82 3.28 0.94
CA PHE A 76 -7.92 2.49 0.12
C PHE A 76 -8.03 1.02 0.51
N ILE A 77 -8.11 0.15 -0.49
CA ILE A 77 -8.07 -1.30 -0.32
C ILE A 77 -7.03 -1.92 -1.25
N LEU A 78 -6.60 -3.14 -0.94
CA LEU A 78 -5.79 -3.92 -1.86
C LEU A 78 -6.66 -4.48 -2.98
N THR A 79 -6.15 -4.44 -4.20
CA THR A 79 -6.66 -5.25 -5.31
C THR A 79 -6.29 -6.72 -5.08
N ASP A 80 -6.84 -7.63 -5.89
CA ASP A 80 -6.43 -9.04 -5.85
C ASP A 80 -4.92 -9.20 -6.10
N LYS A 81 -4.38 -8.43 -7.04
CA LYS A 81 -2.93 -8.37 -7.33
C LYS A 81 -2.15 -7.88 -6.11
N GLY A 82 -2.61 -6.83 -5.45
CA GLY A 82 -1.98 -6.29 -4.23
C GLY A 82 -2.00 -7.28 -3.07
N ARG A 83 -3.11 -7.99 -2.86
CA ARG A 83 -3.25 -9.03 -1.84
C ARG A 83 -2.27 -10.18 -2.08
N TRP A 84 -2.28 -10.73 -3.29
CA TRP A 84 -1.33 -11.78 -3.70
C TRP A 84 0.12 -11.35 -3.50
N PHE A 85 0.44 -10.11 -3.87
CA PHE A 85 1.79 -9.56 -3.71
C PHE A 85 2.22 -9.51 -2.23
N VAL A 86 1.35 -9.02 -1.34
CA VAL A 86 1.65 -8.97 0.10
C VAL A 86 1.84 -10.37 0.68
N GLU A 87 0.97 -11.30 0.34
CA GLU A 87 1.03 -12.68 0.83
C GLU A 87 2.30 -13.40 0.37
N THR A 88 2.73 -13.14 -0.87
CA THR A 88 3.89 -13.80 -1.47
C THR A 88 5.22 -13.17 -1.07
N PHE A 89 5.29 -11.84 -1.02
CA PHE A 89 6.58 -11.13 -0.92
C PHE A 89 6.77 -10.35 0.38
N VAL A 90 5.72 -10.11 1.16
CA VAL A 90 5.81 -9.27 2.37
C VAL A 90 5.67 -10.11 3.63
N LEU A 91 4.62 -10.94 3.72
CA LEU A 91 4.38 -11.77 4.90
C LEU A 91 5.53 -12.70 5.28
N PRO A 92 6.26 -13.35 4.35
CA PRO A 92 7.35 -14.25 4.70
C PRO A 92 8.48 -13.58 5.50
N PHE A 93 8.63 -12.26 5.39
CA PHE A 93 9.69 -11.51 6.07
C PHE A 93 9.26 -10.90 7.40
N ILE A 94 7.96 -10.94 7.72
CA ILE A 94 7.41 -10.39 8.98
C ILE A 94 7.16 -11.51 10.01
N LYS A 95 7.01 -12.76 9.56
CA LYS A 95 6.77 -13.93 10.43
C LYS A 95 8.05 -14.64 10.91
N LYS A 96 9.22 -14.01 10.77
CA LYS A 96 10.48 -14.44 11.41
C LYS A 96 10.78 -13.55 12.61
#